data_AF-A0A2U1RZW7-F1
#
_entry.id   AF-A0A2U1RZW7-F1
#
_cell.length_a   1.000
_cell.length_b   1.000
_cell.length_c   1.000
_cell.angle_alpha   90.00
_cell.angle_beta   90.00
_cell.angle_gamma   90.00
#
_symmetry.space_group_name_H-M   'P 1'
#
loop_
_entity.id
_entity.type
_entity.pdbx_description
1 polymer ?
#
loop_
_entity_poly.entity_id
_entity_poly.type
_entity_poly.pdbx_seq_one_letter_code
_entity_poly.pdbx_strand_id
1 'polypeptide(L)'
;MLNRAVGRTMKWLCLCISIAGASLGPGVEAWAISEPRPATDDPAQLDFLTRHWQVPIPPQGEPPANFSSVEASLDPDVCGGCHRAQYEDWIRSLHSQSMGPGVRGQTMESIHDNPKIALLCYSCHAPLTEQQEQARKKEVASSRVKKRQRGGRSLSITAPDGEEAAPRLRTNRAFSAALQYKGVTCAGCHVRGHQRFGPPKRSGSIDNSAPAQQLPHGGAIRTAAFERAEFCKGCHQFKSDGYTLNGKLLENTYNEWKEGPSAREGKSCQSCHMPDRRHLWRGIHDPDMVKQGVTVRLSLEKVRYQVGEQLRAEITLANVGVGHYAPTYVTPKIIVRFELVDADGKLVENSAHEERIGREVTLDLTRELFDTRIAPGESRTVRYVRGVDQAGLTLRASVVVVPDDFYIQFYEATAPKTKTKEAKALLEQAMREGRARSFPLFTEDVTVS
;
A
#
# COMPACT_ATOMS: atom_id res chain seq x y z
N MET A 1 -32.76 65.64 -7.09
CA MET A 1 -32.74 66.73 -6.09
C MET A 1 -33.63 66.33 -4.91
N LEU A 2 -33.03 66.37 -3.71
CA LEU A 2 -33.59 66.47 -2.34
C LEU A 2 -34.60 65.44 -1.78
N ASN A 3 -34.04 64.53 -0.97
CA ASN A 3 -34.34 64.20 0.44
C ASN A 3 -35.59 64.76 1.16
N ARG A 4 -36.30 63.86 1.87
CA ARG A 4 -36.67 63.82 3.33
C ARG A 4 -37.85 62.84 3.51
N ALA A 5 -38.16 62.20 4.64
CA ALA A 5 -37.50 61.68 5.83
C ALA A 5 -38.60 60.94 6.65
N VAL A 6 -38.29 59.74 7.18
CA VAL A 6 -38.74 59.12 8.47
C VAL A 6 -40.25 58.89 8.78
N GLY A 7 -40.60 57.66 9.23
CA GLY A 7 -41.62 57.49 10.31
C GLY A 7 -42.60 56.29 10.33
N ARG A 8 -42.11 55.09 10.70
CA ARG A 8 -42.64 54.05 11.66
C ARG A 8 -44.15 53.64 11.78
N THR A 9 -44.33 52.32 12.04
CA THR A 9 -45.49 51.53 12.60
C THR A 9 -46.52 51.02 11.57
N MET A 10 -47.13 49.82 11.59
CA MET A 10 -47.35 48.76 12.59
C MET A 10 -47.79 47.44 11.89
N LYS A 11 -47.36 46.29 12.44
CA LYS A 11 -47.95 44.91 12.45
C LYS A 11 -49.04 44.53 11.42
N TRP A 12 -48.83 43.45 10.65
CA TRP A 12 -49.89 42.45 10.36
C TRP A 12 -49.32 41.03 10.36
N LEU A 13 -50.09 40.15 11.02
CA LEU A 13 -49.87 38.75 11.35
C LEU A 13 -50.75 37.94 10.40
N CYS A 14 -50.25 36.89 9.74
CA CYS A 14 -51.10 35.85 9.15
C CYS A 14 -50.50 34.47 9.41
N LEU A 15 -51.30 33.68 10.12
CA LEU A 15 -51.14 32.31 10.60
C LEU A 15 -51.90 31.38 9.65
N CYS A 16 -51.30 30.25 9.24
CA CYS A 16 -52.00 29.03 8.79
C CYS A 16 -51.11 27.84 9.17
N ILE A 17 -51.33 27.24 10.34
CA ILE A 17 -52.09 25.99 10.61
C ILE A 17 -51.33 24.74 10.16
N SER A 18 -50.79 24.07 11.18
CA SER A 18 -50.23 22.72 11.16
C SER A 18 -51.35 21.67 11.11
N ILE A 19 -51.17 20.63 10.30
CA ILE A 19 -51.81 19.32 10.52
C ILE A 19 -50.68 18.29 10.62
N ALA A 20 -50.52 17.74 11.82
CA ALA A 20 -49.76 16.54 12.07
C ALA A 20 -50.69 15.33 11.94
N GLY A 21 -50.27 14.35 11.14
CA GLY A 21 -50.85 13.00 11.08
C GLY A 21 -49.70 12.01 10.99
N ALA A 22 -49.43 11.35 12.12
CA ALA A 22 -48.37 10.36 12.31
C ALA A 22 -48.86 8.93 12.06
N SER A 23 -47.91 8.01 11.78
CA SER A 23 -47.87 6.54 12.02
C SER A 23 -47.42 5.76 10.76
N LEU A 24 -46.46 4.81 10.71
CA LEU A 24 -45.51 4.11 11.61
C LEU A 24 -44.42 3.45 10.69
N GLY A 25 -43.10 3.70 10.84
CA GLY A 25 -42.10 2.83 11.50
C GLY A 25 -41.26 1.98 10.49
N PRO A 26 -40.08 1.40 10.84
CA PRO A 26 -39.02 1.82 11.75
C PRO A 26 -37.86 2.49 10.98
N GLY A 27 -37.39 3.64 11.48
CA GLY A 27 -36.22 4.31 10.94
C GLY A 27 -34.98 3.45 11.20
N VAL A 28 -34.23 3.18 10.12
CA VAL A 28 -32.83 2.79 10.23
C VAL A 28 -32.15 3.91 11.00
N GLU A 29 -31.78 3.65 12.25
CA GLU A 29 -30.90 4.53 13.01
C GLU A 29 -29.67 4.74 12.13
N ALA A 30 -29.60 5.89 11.48
CA ALA A 30 -28.40 6.35 10.83
C ALA A 30 -27.36 6.38 11.94
N TRP A 31 -26.42 5.44 11.87
CA TRP A 31 -25.20 5.49 12.66
C TRP A 31 -24.61 6.86 12.37
N ALA A 32 -24.73 7.77 13.33
CA ALA A 32 -24.04 9.04 13.29
C ALA A 32 -22.55 8.70 13.41
N ILE A 33 -21.96 8.34 12.27
CA ILE A 33 -20.52 8.38 12.07
C ILE A 33 -20.20 9.85 12.31
N SER A 34 -19.59 10.14 13.45
CA SER A 34 -19.00 11.45 13.70
C SER A 34 -18.21 11.83 12.46
N GLU A 35 -18.59 12.93 11.79
CA GLU A 35 -17.88 13.38 10.60
C GLU A 35 -16.37 13.38 10.92
N PRO A 36 -15.54 12.71 10.10
CA PRO A 36 -14.11 12.71 10.34
C PRO A 36 -13.67 14.17 10.34
N ARG A 37 -13.12 14.63 11.47
CA ARG A 37 -12.51 15.96 11.55
C ARG A 37 -11.57 16.07 10.34
N PRO A 38 -11.64 17.17 9.57
CA PRO A 38 -10.67 17.39 8.51
C PRO A 38 -9.28 17.19 9.11
N ALA A 39 -8.39 16.59 8.33
CA ALA A 39 -6.98 16.45 8.66
C ALA A 39 -6.37 17.85 8.79
N THR A 40 -6.69 18.56 9.87
CA THR A 40 -5.96 19.74 10.27
C THR A 40 -4.53 19.26 10.49
N ASP A 41 -3.58 20.03 9.97
CA ASP A 41 -2.16 19.84 10.20
C ASP A 41 -1.87 20.11 11.69
N ASP A 42 -2.34 19.22 12.58
CA ASP A 42 -2.01 19.25 14.01
C ASP A 42 -0.50 19.04 14.12
N PRO A 43 0.28 20.10 14.43
CA PRO A 43 1.73 20.03 14.42
C PRO A 43 2.26 18.98 15.38
N ALA A 44 1.52 18.66 16.45
CA ALA A 44 1.91 17.64 17.42
C ALA A 44 1.85 16.22 16.81
N GLN A 45 0.86 15.93 15.95
CA GLN A 45 0.77 14.64 15.26
C GLN A 45 1.89 14.48 14.22
N LEU A 46 2.16 15.55 13.47
CA LEU A 46 3.23 15.54 12.47
C LEU A 46 4.63 15.43 13.10
N ASP A 47 4.84 16.11 14.23
CA ASP A 47 6.06 15.95 15.03
C ASP A 47 6.21 14.52 15.58
N PHE A 48 5.13 13.95 16.12
CA PHE A 48 5.12 12.54 16.54
C PHE A 48 5.52 11.62 15.39
N LEU A 49 4.90 11.74 14.21
CA LEU A 49 5.19 10.91 13.04
C LEU A 49 6.65 11.04 12.60
N THR A 50 7.19 12.26 12.60
CA THR A 50 8.58 12.54 12.25
C THR A 50 9.56 11.84 13.21
N ARG A 51 9.24 11.84 14.51
CA ARG A 51 10.07 11.15 15.53
C ARG A 51 9.87 9.64 15.52
N HIS A 52 8.66 9.16 15.24
CA HIS A 52 8.31 7.75 15.30
C HIS A 52 8.89 6.95 14.12
N TRP A 53 8.93 7.56 12.93
CA TRP A 53 9.45 6.95 11.70
C TRP A 53 10.87 7.40 11.35
N GLN A 54 11.76 7.37 12.34
CA GLN A 54 13.20 7.40 12.06
C GLN A 54 13.60 6.04 11.47
N VAL A 55 14.08 6.04 10.23
CA VAL A 55 14.45 4.81 9.51
C VAL A 55 15.98 4.76 9.30
N PRO A 56 16.65 3.63 9.65
CA PRO A 56 16.10 2.45 10.33
C PRO A 56 15.63 2.78 11.75
N ILE A 57 14.63 2.03 12.26
CA ILE A 57 14.11 2.23 13.62
C ILE A 57 15.24 1.94 14.61
N PRO A 58 15.60 2.87 15.51
CA PRO A 58 16.65 2.65 16.49
C PRO A 58 16.40 1.39 17.34
N PRO A 59 17.47 0.74 17.85
CA PRO A 59 17.30 -0.40 18.75
C PRO A 59 16.48 0.00 19.97
N GLN A 60 15.63 -0.91 20.44
CA GLN A 60 14.75 -0.72 21.60
C GLN A 60 15.55 -0.59 22.90
N GLY A 61 16.77 -1.10 22.94
CA GLY A 61 17.64 -1.08 24.11
C GLY A 61 17.24 -2.11 25.15
N GLU A 62 17.73 -1.92 26.37
CA GLU A 62 17.39 -2.80 27.50
C GLU A 62 15.93 -2.56 27.94
N PRO A 63 15.14 -3.63 28.15
CA PRO A 63 13.79 -3.50 28.68
C PRO A 63 13.82 -2.98 30.12
N PRO A 64 12.76 -2.29 30.59
CA PRO A 64 12.57 -1.98 32.00
C PRO A 64 12.71 -3.23 32.89
N ALA A 65 13.43 -3.11 34.00
CA ALA A 65 13.77 -4.25 34.88
C ALA A 65 12.53 -4.96 35.48
N ASN A 66 11.39 -4.28 35.53
CA ASN A 66 10.13 -4.83 36.02
C ASN A 66 9.31 -5.54 34.94
N PHE A 67 9.73 -5.52 33.67
CA PHE A 67 9.07 -6.29 32.62
C PHE A 67 9.46 -7.76 32.74
N SER A 68 8.45 -8.64 32.73
CA SER A 68 8.66 -10.07 32.52
C SER A 68 9.31 -10.34 31.15
N SER A 69 9.81 -11.57 30.94
CA SER A 69 10.34 -11.98 29.63
C SER A 69 9.31 -11.84 28.50
N VAL A 70 8.04 -12.10 28.80
CA VAL A 70 6.91 -11.90 27.88
C VAL A 70 6.74 -10.40 27.58
N GLU A 71 6.82 -9.56 28.61
CA GLU A 71 6.64 -8.12 28.44
C GLU A 71 7.82 -7.41 27.77
N ALA A 72 9.01 -7.97 27.86
CA ALA A 72 10.23 -7.48 27.22
C ALA A 72 10.37 -7.93 25.75
N SER A 73 9.62 -8.96 25.33
CA SER A 73 9.77 -9.55 24.00
C SER A 73 9.35 -8.59 22.87
N LEU A 74 10.13 -8.63 21.79
CA LEU A 74 9.81 -8.00 20.50
C LEU A 74 9.29 -9.02 19.47
N ASP A 75 9.21 -10.30 19.86
CA ASP A 75 8.77 -11.38 19.00
C ASP A 75 7.24 -11.36 18.85
N PRO A 76 6.71 -11.24 17.62
CA PRO A 76 5.27 -11.23 17.38
C PRO A 76 4.56 -12.51 17.85
N ASP A 77 5.23 -13.68 17.87
CA ASP A 77 4.65 -14.93 18.39
C ASP A 77 4.37 -14.83 19.89
N VAL A 78 5.24 -14.13 20.63
CA VAL A 78 5.04 -13.85 22.06
C VAL A 78 3.90 -12.84 22.25
N CYS A 79 3.82 -11.82 21.38
CA CYS A 79 2.68 -10.89 21.38
C CYS A 79 1.34 -11.62 21.17
N GLY A 80 1.32 -12.64 20.30
CA GLY A 80 0.13 -13.44 19.99
C GLY A 80 -0.46 -14.20 21.17
N GLY A 81 0.29 -14.41 22.25
CA GLY A 81 -0.21 -15.01 23.49
C GLY A 81 -1.31 -14.19 24.16
N CYS A 82 -1.22 -12.85 24.11
CA CYS A 82 -2.22 -11.93 24.67
C CYS A 82 -3.02 -11.18 23.59
N HIS A 83 -2.44 -10.94 22.41
CA HIS A 83 -3.01 -10.16 21.31
C HIS A 83 -3.40 -11.05 20.12
N ARG A 84 -4.13 -12.13 20.41
CA ARG A 84 -4.42 -13.20 19.45
C ARG A 84 -5.06 -12.71 18.15
N ALA A 85 -6.09 -11.86 18.23
CA ALA A 85 -6.78 -11.37 17.03
C ALA A 85 -5.85 -10.57 16.11
N GLN A 86 -5.03 -9.68 16.69
CA GLN A 86 -4.05 -8.90 15.93
C GLN A 86 -2.98 -9.80 15.32
N TYR A 87 -2.51 -10.80 16.06
CA TYR A 87 -1.52 -11.76 15.57
C TYR A 87 -2.07 -12.62 14.42
N GLU A 88 -3.28 -13.15 14.54
CA GLU A 88 -3.92 -13.98 13.50
C GLU A 88 -4.19 -13.21 12.20
N ASP A 89 -4.49 -11.92 12.31
CA ASP A 89 -4.57 -11.02 11.16
C ASP A 89 -3.18 -10.80 10.55
N TRP A 90 -2.21 -10.42 11.40
CA TRP A 90 -0.86 -10.07 10.97
C TRP A 90 -0.12 -11.23 10.30
N ILE A 91 -0.10 -12.42 10.89
CA ILE A 91 0.67 -13.57 10.39
C ILE A 91 0.22 -14.04 8.99
N ARG A 92 -1.01 -13.69 8.58
CA ARG A 92 -1.56 -13.99 7.25
C ARG A 92 -1.38 -12.84 6.26
N SER A 93 -0.90 -11.69 6.71
CA SER A 93 -0.73 -10.49 5.90
C SER A 93 0.60 -10.46 5.15
N LEU A 94 0.66 -9.68 4.08
CA LEU A 94 1.91 -9.38 3.37
C LEU A 94 2.95 -8.63 4.23
N HIS A 95 2.52 -7.95 5.29
CA HIS A 95 3.45 -7.28 6.21
C HIS A 95 4.28 -8.30 7.01
N SER A 96 3.68 -9.41 7.45
CA SER A 96 4.46 -10.50 8.08
C SER A 96 5.38 -11.22 7.09
N GLN A 97 4.97 -11.26 5.81
CA GLN A 97 5.68 -11.93 4.72
C GLN A 97 6.63 -10.99 3.95
N SER A 98 6.83 -9.76 4.41
CA SER A 98 7.64 -8.76 3.70
C SER A 98 9.11 -9.21 3.54
N MET A 99 9.60 -10.08 4.41
CA MET A 99 10.90 -10.76 4.27
C MET A 99 10.77 -12.14 3.59
N GLY A 100 9.85 -12.27 2.63
CA GLY A 100 9.68 -13.47 1.81
C GLY A 100 10.88 -13.80 0.92
N PRO A 101 10.79 -14.89 0.14
CA PRO A 101 11.92 -15.41 -0.62
C PRO A 101 12.52 -14.41 -1.62
N GLY A 102 11.71 -13.54 -2.22
CA GLY A 102 12.20 -12.54 -3.18
C GLY A 102 13.14 -11.51 -2.56
N VAL A 103 12.79 -10.95 -1.39
CA VAL A 103 13.65 -10.00 -0.68
C VAL A 103 14.87 -10.69 -0.12
N ARG A 104 14.71 -11.86 0.49
CA ARG A 104 15.82 -12.65 1.03
C ARG A 104 16.83 -13.00 -0.07
N GLY A 105 16.37 -13.48 -1.22
CA GLY A 105 17.26 -13.82 -2.34
C GLY A 105 18.04 -12.63 -2.87
N GLN A 106 17.42 -11.44 -2.97
CA GLN A 106 18.10 -10.21 -3.42
C GLN A 106 19.10 -9.65 -2.40
N THR A 107 18.81 -9.81 -1.10
CA THR A 107 19.57 -9.17 -0.03
C THR A 107 20.63 -10.06 0.59
N MET A 108 20.54 -11.38 0.41
CA MET A 108 21.46 -12.38 0.97
C MET A 108 22.92 -12.16 0.59
N GLU A 109 23.20 -11.87 -0.69
CA GLU A 109 24.58 -11.57 -1.12
C GLU A 109 24.91 -10.11 -0.83
N SER A 110 23.94 -9.21 -1.08
CA SER A 110 24.10 -7.78 -0.91
C SER A 110 24.44 -7.37 0.53
N ILE A 111 23.96 -8.07 1.57
CA ILE A 111 24.30 -7.72 2.96
C ILE A 111 25.80 -7.89 3.26
N HIS A 112 26.50 -8.72 2.48
CA HIS A 112 27.95 -8.90 2.59
C HIS A 112 28.71 -8.05 1.57
N ASP A 113 28.25 -8.01 0.31
CA ASP A 113 28.95 -7.33 -0.78
C ASP A 113 28.71 -5.81 -0.81
N ASN A 114 27.45 -5.39 -0.62
CA ASN A 114 27.04 -3.99 -0.60
C ASN A 114 25.90 -3.75 0.40
N PRO A 115 26.19 -3.82 1.70
CA PRO A 115 25.18 -3.77 2.77
C PRO A 115 24.32 -2.50 2.76
N LYS A 116 24.75 -1.41 2.12
CA LYS A 116 23.93 -0.21 1.95
C LYS A 116 22.63 -0.51 1.21
N ILE A 117 22.68 -1.37 0.19
CA ILE A 117 21.53 -1.78 -0.60
C ILE A 117 20.60 -2.66 0.24
N ALA A 118 21.14 -3.67 0.92
CA ALA A 118 20.34 -4.55 1.77
C ALA A 118 19.62 -3.78 2.90
N LEU A 119 20.33 -2.84 3.55
CA LEU A 119 19.74 -1.98 4.59
C LEU A 119 18.66 -1.03 4.05
N LEU A 120 18.72 -0.65 2.77
CA LEU A 120 17.64 0.10 2.13
C LEU A 120 16.39 -0.79 1.96
N CYS A 121 16.54 -2.05 1.58
CA CYS A 121 15.40 -2.98 1.52
C CYS A 121 14.78 -3.18 2.91
N TYR A 122 15.61 -3.41 3.94
CA TYR A 122 15.14 -3.65 5.30
C TYR A 122 14.45 -2.42 5.92
N SER A 123 14.73 -1.24 5.41
CA SER A 123 14.11 0.02 5.84
C SER A 123 12.57 0.00 5.78
N CYS A 124 12.00 -0.77 4.84
CA CYS A 124 10.56 -1.03 4.74
C CYS A 124 10.21 -2.49 5.10
N HIS A 125 11.05 -3.47 4.75
CA HIS A 125 10.70 -4.89 4.86
C HIS A 125 11.01 -5.52 6.23
N ALA A 126 11.95 -4.99 7.00
CA ALA A 126 12.35 -5.45 8.33
C ALA A 126 12.86 -4.26 9.16
N PRO A 127 11.98 -3.30 9.49
CA PRO A 127 12.40 -1.95 9.86
C PRO A 127 13.03 -1.85 11.25
N LEU A 128 12.88 -2.87 12.10
CA LEU A 128 13.54 -2.90 13.41
C LEU A 128 15.03 -3.17 13.27
N THR A 129 15.85 -2.42 14.01
CA THR A 129 17.29 -2.68 14.09
C THR A 129 17.58 -4.12 14.53
N GLU A 130 16.81 -4.69 15.45
CA GLU A 130 16.97 -6.06 15.95
C GLU A 130 16.84 -7.15 14.85
N GLN A 131 16.26 -6.82 13.70
CA GLN A 131 16.14 -7.73 12.56
C GLN A 131 17.36 -7.70 11.63
N GLN A 132 18.28 -6.75 11.83
CA GLN A 132 19.36 -6.46 10.89
C GLN A 132 20.71 -6.86 11.48
N GLU A 133 21.45 -7.73 10.80
CA GLU A 133 22.78 -8.20 11.26
C GLU A 133 23.82 -7.08 11.33
N GLN A 134 23.65 -6.06 10.48
CA GLN A 134 24.53 -4.91 10.38
C GLN A 134 23.80 -3.62 10.72
N ALA A 135 24.51 -2.70 11.37
CA ALA A 135 23.99 -1.38 11.70
C ALA A 135 24.97 -0.28 11.25
N ARG A 136 24.43 0.90 10.93
CA ARG A 136 25.22 2.11 10.66
C ARG A 136 25.95 2.54 11.94
N LYS A 137 27.26 2.84 11.87
CA LYS A 137 27.93 3.57 12.98
C LYS A 137 27.32 4.97 13.06
N LYS A 138 26.88 5.35 14.26
CA LYS A 138 26.68 6.77 14.56
C LYS A 138 28.03 7.46 14.45
N GLU A 139 28.14 8.47 13.59
CA GLU A 139 29.24 9.42 13.70
C GLU A 139 29.03 10.17 15.02
N VAL A 140 29.98 10.00 15.95
CA VAL A 140 30.00 10.81 17.17
C VAL A 140 30.35 12.22 16.72
N ALA A 141 29.37 13.13 16.78
CA ALA A 141 29.61 14.54 16.53
C ALA A 141 30.62 15.04 17.57
N SER A 142 31.89 15.15 17.17
CA SER A 142 32.91 15.87 17.94
C SER A 142 32.43 17.32 18.06
N SER A 143 32.16 17.72 19.30
CA SER A 143 31.74 19.07 19.67
C SER A 143 32.86 20.07 19.42
N ARG A 144 33.10 20.45 18.16
CA ARG A 144 33.94 21.58 17.74
C ARG A 144 33.80 21.89 16.25
N VAL A 145 32.62 22.25 15.77
CA VAL A 145 32.49 22.95 14.48
C VAL A 145 31.44 24.06 14.60
N LYS A 146 31.85 25.29 14.24
CA LYS A 146 31.04 26.50 14.23
C LYS A 146 29.81 26.34 13.32
N LYS A 147 28.69 26.85 13.83
CA LYS A 147 27.38 27.02 13.20
C LYS A 147 27.50 27.53 11.74
N ARG A 148 27.16 26.68 10.76
CA ARG A 148 26.59 27.12 9.48
C ARG A 148 25.35 26.27 9.21
N GLN A 149 24.19 26.92 9.24
CA GLN A 149 22.93 26.35 8.77
C GLN A 149 23.08 25.97 7.30
N ARG A 150 22.94 24.68 6.98
CA ARG A 150 22.49 24.18 5.67
C ARG A 150 21.72 22.87 5.91
N GLY A 151 20.57 22.76 5.25
CA GLY A 151 19.55 21.73 5.46
C GLY A 151 20.03 20.30 5.30
N GLY A 152 19.33 19.39 5.99
CA GLY A 152 19.64 17.97 6.02
C GLY A 152 19.65 17.35 4.62
N ARG A 153 20.76 16.69 4.28
CA ARG A 153 20.91 15.82 3.11
C ARG A 153 20.69 14.36 3.55
N SER A 154 19.93 13.60 2.76
CA SER A 154 19.77 12.16 2.88
C SER A 154 20.05 11.50 1.53
N LEU A 155 20.60 10.29 1.63
CA LEU A 155 21.03 9.33 0.61
C LEU A 155 20.19 9.31 -0.69
N SER A 156 20.84 9.67 -1.80
CA SER A 156 20.36 9.60 -3.20
C SER A 156 20.59 8.22 -3.82
N ILE A 157 19.76 7.84 -4.79
CA ILE A 157 19.87 6.62 -5.60
C ILE A 157 20.04 7.08 -7.06
N THR A 158 21.28 7.21 -7.56
CA THR A 158 21.82 6.57 -8.80
C THR A 158 23.18 7.16 -9.23
N ALA A 159 24.11 6.23 -9.50
CA ALA A 159 25.32 6.30 -10.34
C ALA A 159 26.54 7.13 -9.86
N PRO A 160 27.78 6.77 -10.28
CA PRO A 160 29.02 6.97 -9.54
C PRO A 160 29.48 8.44 -9.61
N ASP A 161 30.49 8.77 -8.81
CA ASP A 161 31.17 10.07 -8.76
C ASP A 161 30.54 11.08 -7.80
N GLY A 162 30.44 10.64 -6.55
CA GLY A 162 30.48 11.53 -5.40
C GLY A 162 30.95 10.74 -4.19
N GLU A 163 32.23 10.84 -3.83
CA GLU A 163 32.77 10.32 -2.57
C GLU A 163 32.14 11.06 -1.38
N GLU A 164 30.89 10.75 -1.07
CA GLU A 164 30.40 10.90 0.30
C GLU A 164 30.92 9.68 1.07
N ALA A 165 31.81 9.93 2.03
CA ALA A 165 32.45 8.88 2.82
C ALA A 165 31.39 7.90 3.33
N ALA A 166 31.53 6.63 2.92
CA ALA A 166 30.55 5.61 3.24
C ALA A 166 30.34 5.53 4.77
N PRO A 167 29.09 5.60 5.27
CA PRO A 167 28.84 5.42 6.69
C PRO A 167 29.40 4.07 7.11
N ARG A 168 30.33 4.08 8.07
CA ARG A 168 31.02 2.86 8.51
C ARG A 168 30.00 1.90 9.11
N LEU A 169 29.91 0.69 8.60
CA LEU A 169 29.01 -0.33 9.15
C LEU A 169 29.69 -1.10 10.28
N ARG A 170 28.89 -1.68 11.17
CA ARG A 170 29.35 -2.56 12.24
C ARG A 170 28.36 -3.71 12.44
N THR A 171 28.85 -4.82 12.98
CA THR A 171 28.00 -5.87 13.54
C THR A 171 27.02 -5.26 14.54
N ASN A 172 25.75 -5.57 14.36
CA ASN A 172 24.70 -5.09 15.23
C ASN A 172 24.59 -5.97 16.48
N ARG A 173 24.87 -5.39 17.65
CA ARG A 173 24.79 -6.11 18.92
C ARG A 173 23.36 -6.37 19.39
N ALA A 174 22.38 -5.63 18.84
CA ALA A 174 20.97 -5.84 19.14
C ALA A 174 20.32 -6.90 18.22
N PHE A 175 21.08 -7.48 17.28
CA PHE A 175 20.56 -8.44 16.32
C PHE A 175 20.00 -9.69 17.00
N SER A 176 18.82 -10.12 16.54
CA SER A 176 18.19 -11.38 16.90
C SER A 176 17.86 -12.17 15.65
N ALA A 177 18.51 -13.34 15.50
CA ALA A 177 18.23 -14.27 14.41
C ALA A 177 16.76 -14.70 14.36
N ALA A 178 16.09 -14.78 15.53
CA ALA A 178 14.68 -15.13 15.61
C ALA A 178 13.74 -14.08 14.99
N LEU A 179 14.17 -12.81 14.89
CA LEU A 179 13.37 -11.72 14.34
C LEU A 179 13.68 -11.41 12.87
N GLN A 180 14.86 -11.81 12.39
CA GLN A 180 15.44 -11.41 11.10
C GLN A 180 14.47 -11.48 9.93
N TYR A 181 13.68 -12.56 9.84
CA TYR A 181 12.78 -12.81 8.71
C TYR A 181 11.30 -12.70 9.06
N LYS A 182 10.95 -12.15 10.23
CA LYS A 182 9.55 -11.95 10.66
C LYS A 182 8.87 -10.73 10.03
N GLY A 183 9.41 -10.21 8.91
CA GLY A 183 8.84 -9.09 8.17
C GLY A 183 8.65 -7.81 9.01
N VAL A 184 7.58 -7.06 8.74
CA VAL A 184 7.17 -5.91 9.55
C VAL A 184 6.46 -6.41 10.81
N THR A 185 7.19 -6.56 11.91
CA THR A 185 6.65 -7.07 13.18
C THR A 185 5.78 -6.04 13.92
N CYS A 186 5.02 -6.49 14.93
CA CYS A 186 4.23 -5.62 15.81
C CYS A 186 5.08 -4.48 16.41
N ALA A 187 6.30 -4.80 16.86
CA ALA A 187 7.22 -3.84 17.45
C ALA A 187 7.73 -2.81 16.42
N GLY A 188 7.80 -3.15 15.14
CA GLY A 188 8.14 -2.23 14.05
C GLY A 188 7.21 -1.01 14.01
N CYS A 189 5.91 -1.23 14.23
CA CYS A 189 4.92 -0.15 14.24
C CYS A 189 4.65 0.42 15.63
N HIS A 190 4.60 -0.43 16.67
CA HIS A 190 4.01 -0.07 17.96
C HIS A 190 5.00 0.15 19.10
N VAL A 191 6.31 -0.08 18.94
CA VAL A 191 7.25 -0.03 20.07
C VAL A 191 8.44 0.88 19.78
N ARG A 192 8.74 1.80 20.70
CA ARG A 192 9.96 2.63 20.71
C ARG A 192 10.52 2.70 22.12
N GLY A 193 11.76 2.25 22.32
CA GLY A 193 12.39 2.20 23.64
C GLY A 193 11.59 1.37 24.65
N HIS A 194 11.03 0.22 24.22
CA HIS A 194 10.12 -0.62 25.01
C HIS A 194 8.79 0.04 25.46
N GLN A 195 8.54 1.29 25.07
CA GLN A 195 7.25 1.96 25.24
C GLN A 195 6.31 1.61 24.09
N ARG A 196 5.06 1.27 24.44
CA ARG A 196 4.01 0.91 23.47
C ARG A 196 3.25 2.14 23.03
N PHE A 197 2.96 2.21 21.73
CA PHE A 197 2.22 3.28 21.07
C PHE A 197 1.07 2.70 20.26
N GLY A 198 -0.03 3.44 20.14
CA GLY A 198 -1.16 3.01 19.32
C GLY A 198 -2.22 4.09 19.13
N PRO A 199 -3.31 3.76 18.42
CA PRO A 199 -4.41 4.69 18.25
C PRO A 199 -5.15 4.94 19.59
N PRO A 200 -5.95 6.03 19.68
CA PRO A 200 -6.91 6.19 20.75
C PRO A 200 -7.79 4.94 20.89
N LYS A 201 -8.38 4.70 22.07
CA LYS A 201 -9.36 3.62 22.24
C LYS A 201 -10.56 3.81 21.30
N ARG A 202 -11.38 2.77 21.07
CA ARG A 202 -12.60 2.91 20.24
C ARG A 202 -13.58 3.95 20.79
N SER A 203 -13.54 4.22 22.10
CA SER A 203 -14.27 5.31 22.76
C SER A 203 -13.66 6.70 22.52
N GLY A 204 -12.58 6.82 21.76
CA GLY A 204 -11.82 8.07 21.57
C GLY A 204 -10.87 8.43 22.72
N SER A 205 -10.95 7.73 23.87
CA SER A 205 -10.08 8.00 25.02
C SER A 205 -8.61 7.64 24.72
N ILE A 206 -7.71 8.54 25.13
CA ILE A 206 -6.26 8.33 25.07
C ILE A 206 -5.69 7.78 26.39
N ASP A 207 -6.49 7.80 27.46
CA ASP A 207 -6.06 7.43 28.80
C ASP A 207 -5.91 5.91 28.96
N ASN A 208 -4.97 5.53 29.81
CA ASN A 208 -4.84 4.15 30.27
C ASN A 208 -5.93 3.81 31.29
N SER A 209 -6.29 2.53 31.42
CA SER A 209 -7.34 2.08 32.37
C SER A 209 -6.88 2.04 33.83
N ALA A 210 -5.57 2.11 34.07
CA ALA A 210 -4.95 2.07 35.39
C ALA A 210 -3.57 2.76 35.34
N PRO A 211 -2.93 3.02 36.48
CA PRO A 211 -1.53 3.47 36.53
C PRO A 211 -0.59 2.49 35.82
N ALA A 212 0.49 3.02 35.22
CA ALA A 212 1.42 2.25 34.39
C ALA A 212 1.98 1.00 35.09
N GLN A 213 2.28 1.08 36.39
CA GLN A 213 2.86 -0.01 37.18
C GLN A 213 1.92 -1.22 37.32
N GLN A 214 0.61 -1.04 37.10
CA GLN A 214 -0.40 -2.09 37.18
C GLN A 214 -0.78 -2.64 35.81
N LEU A 215 -0.25 -2.06 34.74
CA LEU A 215 -0.57 -2.45 33.38
C LEU A 215 0.56 -3.26 32.77
N PRO A 216 0.23 -4.29 31.97
CA PRO A 216 1.21 -4.95 31.13
C PRO A 216 1.97 -3.90 30.33
N HIS A 217 3.29 -4.07 30.24
CA HIS A 217 4.15 -3.21 29.43
C HIS A 217 4.18 -1.73 29.84
N GLY A 218 3.67 -1.37 31.03
CA GLY A 218 3.54 0.03 31.43
C GLY A 218 2.37 0.77 30.76
N GLY A 219 1.46 0.05 30.10
CA GLY A 219 0.39 0.64 29.30
C GLY A 219 0.87 1.15 27.93
N ALA A 220 0.06 1.98 27.26
CA ALA A 220 0.40 2.53 25.95
C ALA A 220 0.17 4.04 25.87
N ILE A 221 1.03 4.73 25.13
CA ILE A 221 0.86 6.12 24.74
C ILE A 221 -0.02 6.16 23.49
N ARG A 222 -1.18 6.80 23.58
CA ARG A 222 -2.16 6.82 22.50
C ARG A 222 -2.17 8.16 21.77
N THR A 223 -2.25 8.08 20.46
CA THR A 223 -2.20 9.26 19.61
C THR A 223 -2.97 9.05 18.31
N ALA A 224 -3.70 10.08 17.87
CA ALA A 224 -4.49 10.06 16.64
C ALA A 224 -3.63 9.91 15.38
N ALA A 225 -2.32 10.14 15.47
CA ALA A 225 -1.38 9.90 14.38
C ALA A 225 -1.45 8.48 13.80
N PHE A 226 -1.80 7.46 14.59
CA PHE A 226 -1.99 6.07 14.09
C PHE A 226 -3.20 5.90 13.17
N GLU A 227 -4.11 6.87 13.12
CA GLU A 227 -5.33 6.83 12.28
C GLU A 227 -5.17 7.69 11.01
N ARG A 228 -4.03 8.36 10.86
CA ARG A 228 -3.68 9.22 9.73
C ARG A 228 -2.95 8.47 8.62
N ALA A 229 -3.21 8.82 7.36
CA ALA A 229 -2.51 8.22 6.22
C ALA A 229 -0.99 8.46 6.25
N GLU A 230 -0.55 9.58 6.83
CA GLU A 230 0.86 9.92 7.04
C GLU A 230 1.61 8.89 7.90
N PHE A 231 0.91 8.09 8.71
CA PHE A 231 1.54 6.98 9.41
C PHE A 231 2.11 5.92 8.46
N CYS A 232 1.46 5.69 7.32
CA CYS A 232 1.86 4.69 6.33
C CYS A 232 2.96 5.23 5.39
N LYS A 233 3.09 6.56 5.30
CA LYS A 233 4.03 7.27 4.41
C LYS A 233 5.49 6.87 4.65
N GLY A 234 5.87 6.43 5.85
CA GLY A 234 7.24 6.04 6.17
C GLY A 234 7.81 4.93 5.27
N CYS A 235 6.95 4.08 4.71
CA CYS A 235 7.33 2.93 3.88
C CYS A 235 6.55 2.81 2.56
N HIS A 236 5.57 3.68 2.29
CA HIS A 236 4.74 3.68 1.07
C HIS A 236 4.87 4.98 0.26
N GLN A 237 5.95 5.71 0.51
CA GLN A 237 6.29 6.96 -0.15
C GLN A 237 7.79 7.21 -0.04
N PHE A 238 8.47 7.21 -1.18
CA PHE A 238 9.83 7.72 -1.22
C PHE A 238 9.85 9.21 -0.88
N LYS A 239 10.96 9.65 -0.29
CA LYS A 239 11.22 11.07 -0.04
C LYS A 239 11.29 11.84 -1.37
N SER A 240 11.19 13.16 -1.30
CA SER A 240 11.22 14.03 -2.49
C SER A 240 12.53 13.94 -3.29
N ASP A 241 13.61 13.50 -2.68
CA ASP A 241 14.93 13.24 -3.29
C ASP A 241 15.14 11.75 -3.64
N GLY A 242 14.10 10.92 -3.51
CA GLY A 242 14.13 9.51 -3.87
C GLY A 242 14.21 9.30 -5.39
N TYR A 243 14.41 8.05 -5.80
CA TYR A 243 14.53 7.72 -7.22
C TYR A 243 13.25 8.02 -7.98
N THR A 244 13.38 8.79 -9.07
CA THR A 244 12.28 9.19 -9.94
C THR A 244 12.52 8.71 -11.37
N LEU A 245 11.43 8.39 -12.05
CA LEU A 245 11.38 8.16 -13.49
C LEU A 245 10.24 9.01 -14.05
N ASN A 246 10.52 9.77 -15.11
CA ASN A 246 9.57 10.69 -15.73
C ASN A 246 8.88 11.62 -14.70
N GLY A 247 9.66 12.16 -13.75
CA GLY A 247 9.17 13.07 -12.71
C GLY A 247 8.34 12.41 -11.60
N LYS A 248 8.14 11.09 -11.64
CA LYS A 248 7.35 10.33 -10.65
C LYS A 248 8.28 9.44 -9.82
N LEU A 249 8.15 9.48 -8.50
CA LEU A 249 8.86 8.55 -7.61
C LEU A 249 8.46 7.10 -7.93
N LEU A 250 9.39 6.15 -7.75
CA LEU A 250 9.06 4.73 -7.93
C LEU A 250 8.02 4.26 -6.91
N GLU A 251 8.17 4.69 -5.66
CA GLU A 251 7.19 4.49 -4.59
C GLU A 251 6.51 5.83 -4.27
N ASN A 252 5.25 6.00 -4.70
CA ASN A 252 4.57 7.30 -4.68
C ASN A 252 3.11 7.24 -4.18
N THR A 253 2.71 6.15 -3.53
CA THR A 253 1.30 5.87 -3.23
C THR A 253 0.68 6.90 -2.29
N TYR A 254 1.43 7.42 -1.31
CA TYR A 254 0.90 8.47 -0.44
C TYR A 254 0.56 9.75 -1.23
N ASN A 255 1.44 10.20 -2.13
CA ASN A 255 1.17 11.38 -2.95
C ASN A 255 0.00 11.15 -3.92
N GLU A 256 -0.06 9.96 -4.54
CA GLU A 256 -1.20 9.55 -5.37
C GLU A 256 -2.52 9.61 -4.60
N TRP A 257 -2.54 9.11 -3.35
CA TRP A 257 -3.69 9.21 -2.46
C TRP A 257 -4.01 10.66 -2.09
N LYS A 258 -2.98 11.44 -1.71
CA LYS A 258 -3.11 12.83 -1.25
C LYS A 258 -3.73 13.73 -2.32
N GLU A 259 -3.41 13.48 -3.59
CA GLU A 259 -3.95 14.22 -4.74
C GLU A 259 -5.37 13.73 -5.12
N GLY A 260 -5.75 12.54 -4.68
CA GLY A 260 -7.02 11.88 -4.97
C GLY A 260 -8.22 12.34 -4.14
N PRO A 261 -9.44 11.91 -4.52
CA PRO A 261 -10.68 12.25 -3.81
C PRO A 261 -10.72 11.66 -2.39
N SER A 262 -10.15 10.47 -2.15
CA SER A 262 -10.17 9.84 -0.82
C SER A 262 -9.48 10.69 0.25
N ALA A 263 -8.36 11.36 -0.08
CA ALA A 263 -7.72 12.28 0.84
C ALA A 263 -8.59 13.52 1.14
N ARG A 264 -9.24 14.08 0.10
CA ARG A 264 -10.18 15.21 0.26
C ARG A 264 -11.37 14.86 1.14
N GLU A 265 -11.82 13.62 1.09
CA GLU A 265 -12.90 13.07 1.93
C GLU A 265 -12.44 12.62 3.33
N GLY A 266 -11.15 12.78 3.67
CA GLY A 266 -10.61 12.38 4.97
C GLY A 266 -10.48 10.86 5.17
N LYS A 267 -10.61 10.05 4.11
CA LYS A 267 -10.44 8.60 4.17
C LYS A 267 -8.96 8.25 4.23
N SER A 268 -8.49 7.77 5.38
CA SER A 268 -7.10 7.34 5.57
C SER A 268 -6.83 5.96 4.97
N CYS A 269 -5.55 5.60 4.78
CA CYS A 269 -5.15 4.27 4.32
C CYS A 269 -5.77 3.16 5.17
N GLN A 270 -5.82 3.39 6.49
CA GLN A 270 -6.34 2.47 7.49
C GLN A 270 -7.83 2.19 7.30
N SER A 271 -8.61 3.14 6.81
CA SER A 271 -10.06 2.97 6.61
C SER A 271 -10.40 1.83 5.64
N CYS A 272 -9.56 1.59 4.62
CA CYS A 272 -9.72 0.51 3.67
C CYS A 272 -8.81 -0.70 3.96
N HIS A 273 -7.54 -0.46 4.33
CA HIS A 273 -6.55 -1.54 4.51
C HIS A 273 -6.53 -2.14 5.91
N MET A 274 -7.10 -1.44 6.91
CA MET A 274 -7.22 -1.89 8.29
C MET A 274 -8.65 -1.72 8.81
N PRO A 275 -9.67 -2.27 8.11
CA PRO A 275 -11.07 -2.08 8.51
C PRO A 275 -11.28 -2.60 9.93
N ASP A 276 -12.07 -1.88 10.72
CA ASP A 276 -12.29 -2.17 12.15
C ASP A 276 -11.01 -2.23 13.01
N ARG A 277 -9.93 -1.60 12.56
CA ARG A 277 -8.57 -1.65 13.15
C ARG A 277 -7.93 -3.04 13.08
N ARG A 278 -8.34 -3.86 12.12
CA ARG A 278 -7.76 -5.18 11.86
C ARG A 278 -6.45 -5.09 11.09
N HIS A 279 -5.55 -6.04 11.34
CA HIS A 279 -4.18 -6.04 10.79
C HIS A 279 -4.12 -6.87 9.49
N LEU A 280 -5.02 -6.58 8.55
CA LEU A 280 -5.22 -7.37 7.33
C LEU A 280 -4.33 -6.89 6.18
N TRP A 281 -4.30 -5.58 5.93
CA TRP A 281 -3.57 -4.92 4.84
C TRP A 281 -3.76 -5.58 3.47
N ARG A 282 -5.00 -5.98 3.18
CA ARG A 282 -5.36 -6.53 1.87
C ARG A 282 -5.09 -5.51 0.78
N GLY A 283 -4.68 -5.97 -0.39
CA GLY A 283 -4.30 -5.11 -1.51
C GLY A 283 -4.49 -5.85 -2.83
N ILE A 284 -3.62 -5.60 -3.80
CA ILE A 284 -3.75 -6.19 -5.14
C ILE A 284 -3.60 -7.73 -5.17
N HIS A 285 -3.03 -8.32 -4.13
CA HIS A 285 -2.95 -9.78 -3.95
C HIS A 285 -4.24 -10.42 -3.45
N ASP A 286 -5.27 -9.64 -3.12
CA ASP A 286 -6.56 -10.12 -2.64
C ASP A 286 -7.66 -9.83 -3.69
N PRO A 287 -8.25 -10.88 -4.31
CA PRO A 287 -9.23 -10.70 -5.38
C PRO A 287 -10.48 -9.91 -4.96
N ASP A 288 -10.94 -10.08 -3.72
CA ASP A 288 -12.13 -9.39 -3.23
C ASP A 288 -11.86 -7.90 -3.02
N MET A 289 -10.67 -7.57 -2.52
CA MET A 289 -10.20 -6.17 -2.43
C MET A 289 -10.14 -5.50 -3.80
N VAL A 290 -9.62 -6.19 -4.83
CA VAL A 290 -9.58 -5.64 -6.18
C VAL A 290 -10.99 -5.42 -6.74
N LYS A 291 -11.91 -6.37 -6.56
CA LYS A 291 -13.31 -6.27 -7.01
C LYS A 291 -14.08 -5.14 -6.32
N GLN A 292 -13.73 -4.81 -5.07
CA GLN A 292 -14.32 -3.66 -4.36
C GLN A 292 -13.82 -2.31 -4.91
N GLY A 293 -12.57 -2.26 -5.41
CA GLY A 293 -11.95 -1.03 -5.89
C GLY A 293 -12.09 -0.77 -7.39
N VAL A 294 -12.20 -1.81 -8.20
CA VAL A 294 -12.18 -1.74 -9.67
C VAL A 294 -13.36 -2.50 -10.27
N THR A 295 -14.16 -1.82 -11.09
CA THR A 295 -15.23 -2.46 -11.88
C THR A 295 -14.72 -2.84 -13.26
N VAL A 296 -15.20 -3.97 -13.78
CA VAL A 296 -14.93 -4.42 -15.15
C VAL A 296 -16.25 -4.54 -15.90
N ARG A 297 -16.33 -3.99 -17.11
CA ARG A 297 -17.51 -4.08 -17.99
C ARG A 297 -17.09 -4.49 -19.40
N LEU A 298 -17.69 -5.56 -19.90
CA LEU A 298 -17.63 -5.94 -21.31
C LEU A 298 -18.82 -5.30 -22.06
N SER A 299 -18.57 -4.77 -23.26
CA SER A 299 -19.61 -4.33 -24.18
C SER A 299 -19.25 -4.72 -25.61
N LEU A 300 -20.25 -5.21 -26.36
CA LEU A 300 -20.13 -5.50 -27.78
C LEU A 300 -21.04 -4.55 -28.56
N GLU A 301 -20.65 -4.20 -29.79
CA GLU A 301 -21.49 -3.38 -30.68
C GLU A 301 -22.79 -4.13 -31.05
N LYS A 302 -22.71 -5.45 -31.25
CA LYS A 302 -23.83 -6.34 -31.57
C LYS A 302 -23.77 -7.60 -30.73
N VAL A 303 -24.93 -8.24 -30.56
CA VAL A 303 -25.05 -9.52 -29.85
C VAL A 303 -24.63 -10.71 -30.73
N ARG A 304 -24.80 -10.59 -32.06
CA ARG A 304 -24.36 -11.57 -33.06
C ARG A 304 -23.85 -10.87 -34.32
N TYR A 305 -22.96 -11.56 -35.02
CA TYR A 305 -22.26 -11.12 -36.20
C TYR A 305 -22.32 -12.20 -37.29
N GLN A 306 -22.47 -11.77 -38.54
CA GLN A 306 -22.40 -12.65 -39.70
C GLN A 306 -20.97 -12.76 -40.23
N VAL A 307 -20.69 -13.85 -40.95
CA VAL A 307 -19.42 -13.99 -41.68
C VAL A 307 -19.24 -12.81 -42.63
N GLY A 308 -18.06 -12.19 -42.57
CA GLY A 308 -17.72 -10.96 -43.30
C GLY A 308 -17.93 -9.67 -42.51
N GLU A 309 -18.63 -9.69 -41.37
CA GLU A 309 -18.75 -8.53 -40.49
C GLU A 309 -17.52 -8.32 -39.60
N GLN A 310 -17.41 -7.12 -39.04
CA GLN A 310 -16.38 -6.77 -38.05
C GLN A 310 -16.95 -6.88 -36.65
N LEU A 311 -16.48 -7.86 -35.87
CA LEU A 311 -16.70 -7.93 -34.44
C LEU A 311 -16.02 -6.74 -33.77
N ARG A 312 -16.76 -6.03 -32.92
CA ARG A 312 -16.23 -4.95 -32.07
C ARG A 312 -16.63 -5.18 -30.63
N ALA A 313 -15.64 -5.33 -29.77
CA ALA A 313 -15.82 -5.52 -28.34
C ALA A 313 -14.92 -4.57 -27.54
N GLU A 314 -15.35 -4.19 -26.36
CA GLU A 314 -14.60 -3.33 -25.46
C GLU A 314 -14.69 -3.84 -24.02
N ILE A 315 -13.58 -3.83 -23.30
CA ILE A 315 -13.53 -4.01 -21.85
C ILE A 315 -13.16 -2.65 -21.26
N THR A 316 -14.02 -2.12 -20.39
CA THR A 316 -13.75 -0.93 -19.61
C THR A 316 -13.50 -1.30 -18.16
N LEU A 317 -12.34 -0.88 -17.64
CA LEU A 317 -11.98 -0.96 -16.23
C LEU A 317 -12.10 0.43 -15.63
N ALA A 318 -12.78 0.58 -14.50
CA ALA A 318 -12.91 1.86 -13.81
C ALA A 318 -12.43 1.75 -12.36
N ASN A 319 -11.62 2.70 -11.93
CA ASN A 319 -11.18 2.82 -10.55
C ASN A 319 -12.23 3.58 -9.73
N VAL A 320 -13.15 2.84 -9.13
CA VAL A 320 -14.31 3.39 -8.42
C VAL A 320 -14.11 3.51 -6.92
N GLY A 321 -13.13 2.79 -6.36
CA GLY A 321 -12.94 2.69 -4.91
C GLY A 321 -11.50 2.75 -4.42
N VAL A 322 -10.50 2.79 -5.31
CA VAL A 322 -9.08 2.90 -4.91
C VAL A 322 -8.69 4.36 -4.82
N GLY A 323 -8.28 4.80 -3.63
CA GLY A 323 -7.93 6.20 -3.37
C GLY A 323 -6.63 6.68 -4.03
N HIS A 324 -5.86 5.79 -4.64
CA HIS A 324 -4.64 6.03 -5.41
C HIS A 324 -4.75 5.36 -6.79
N TYR A 325 -3.69 5.39 -7.60
CA TYR A 325 -3.69 4.73 -8.91
C TYR A 325 -3.93 3.22 -8.80
N ALA A 326 -4.68 2.66 -9.75
CA ALA A 326 -4.96 1.23 -9.86
C ALA A 326 -4.30 0.65 -11.13
N PRO A 327 -3.34 -0.28 -11.01
CA PRO A 327 -2.61 -0.60 -9.77
C PRO A 327 -1.54 0.46 -9.46
N THR A 328 -1.15 0.66 -8.18
CA THR A 328 -0.03 1.56 -7.82
C THR A 328 1.32 0.83 -7.99
N TYR A 329 2.43 1.59 -7.97
CA TYR A 329 3.80 1.12 -8.25
C TYR A 329 4.05 0.62 -9.68
N VAL A 330 5.28 0.15 -9.92
CA VAL A 330 5.71 -0.52 -11.16
C VAL A 330 5.44 -2.03 -11.15
N THR A 331 5.25 -2.61 -9.96
CA THR A 331 5.26 -4.06 -9.78
C THR A 331 4.06 -4.77 -10.39
N PRO A 332 2.82 -4.46 -9.99
CA PRO A 332 1.64 -5.15 -10.51
C PRO A 332 1.27 -4.75 -11.93
N LYS A 333 0.58 -5.65 -12.63
CA LYS A 333 -0.11 -5.39 -13.91
C LYS A 333 -1.52 -5.96 -13.89
N ILE A 334 -2.41 -5.33 -14.65
CA ILE A 334 -3.71 -5.88 -15.01
C ILE A 334 -3.67 -6.15 -16.52
N ILE A 335 -3.92 -7.39 -16.90
CA ILE A 335 -3.84 -7.87 -18.28
C ILE A 335 -5.27 -8.04 -18.80
N VAL A 336 -5.61 -7.38 -19.89
CA VAL A 336 -6.90 -7.50 -20.57
C VAL A 336 -6.68 -8.31 -21.85
N ARG A 337 -7.44 -9.39 -22.03
CA ARG A 337 -7.30 -10.29 -23.17
C ARG A 337 -8.63 -10.58 -23.84
N PHE A 338 -8.64 -10.52 -25.16
CA PHE A 338 -9.70 -11.02 -26.03
C PHE A 338 -9.17 -12.14 -26.90
N GLU A 339 -9.95 -13.18 -27.13
CA GLU A 339 -9.64 -14.24 -28.07
C GLU A 339 -10.92 -14.83 -28.67
N LEU A 340 -10.84 -15.37 -29.88
CA LEU A 340 -11.94 -16.09 -30.49
C LEU A 340 -11.65 -17.59 -30.43
N VAL A 341 -12.65 -18.36 -30.02
CA VAL A 341 -12.62 -19.83 -30.11
C VAL A 341 -13.71 -20.31 -31.06
N ASP A 342 -13.45 -21.41 -31.75
CA ASP A 342 -14.43 -22.08 -32.60
C ASP A 342 -15.43 -22.93 -31.80
N ALA A 343 -16.33 -23.62 -32.51
CA ALA A 343 -17.35 -24.48 -31.91
C ALA A 343 -16.79 -25.66 -31.10
N ASP A 344 -15.55 -26.07 -31.37
CA ASP A 344 -14.84 -27.12 -30.62
C ASP A 344 -14.03 -26.53 -29.44
N GLY A 345 -14.11 -25.21 -29.23
CA GLY A 345 -13.40 -24.49 -28.17
C GLY A 345 -11.93 -24.23 -28.49
N LYS A 346 -11.49 -24.45 -29.74
CA LYS A 346 -10.10 -24.23 -30.15
C LYS A 346 -9.88 -22.76 -30.52
N LEU A 347 -8.74 -22.22 -30.09
CA LEU A 347 -8.33 -20.86 -30.40
C LEU A 347 -8.23 -20.64 -31.92
N VAL A 348 -8.95 -19.64 -32.42
CA VAL A 348 -8.84 -19.16 -33.80
C VAL A 348 -7.50 -18.46 -33.95
N GLU A 349 -6.77 -18.82 -35.01
CA GLU A 349 -5.44 -18.30 -35.27
C GLU A 349 -5.43 -16.76 -35.37
N ASN A 350 -4.42 -16.14 -34.75
CA ASN A 350 -4.23 -14.68 -34.75
C ASN A 350 -5.45 -13.88 -34.25
N SER A 351 -6.34 -14.49 -33.47
CA SER A 351 -7.49 -13.80 -32.86
C SER A 351 -7.16 -13.17 -31.51
N ALA A 352 -6.13 -13.65 -30.81
CA ALA A 352 -5.78 -13.18 -29.48
C ALA A 352 -5.26 -11.73 -29.52
N HIS A 353 -5.82 -10.88 -28.66
CA HIS A 353 -5.37 -9.52 -28.42
C HIS A 353 -5.19 -9.31 -26.92
N GLU A 354 -4.07 -8.71 -26.53
CA GLU A 354 -3.73 -8.46 -25.13
C GLU A 354 -3.24 -7.03 -24.93
N GLU A 355 -3.75 -6.34 -23.90
CA GLU A 355 -3.24 -5.05 -23.45
C GLU A 355 -2.89 -5.10 -21.95
N ARG A 356 -1.80 -4.44 -21.58
CA ARG A 356 -1.28 -4.37 -20.21
C ARG A 356 -1.56 -2.99 -19.61
N ILE A 357 -2.24 -3.00 -18.46
CA ILE A 357 -2.55 -1.82 -17.66
C ILE A 357 -1.61 -1.77 -16.46
N GLY A 358 -0.83 -0.70 -16.37
CA GLY A 358 0.10 -0.46 -15.27
C GLY A 358 1.22 0.49 -15.67
N ARG A 359 2.21 0.64 -14.79
CA ARG A 359 3.44 1.38 -15.09
C ARG A 359 4.53 0.39 -15.46
N GLU A 360 4.97 0.44 -16.71
CA GLU A 360 5.99 -0.47 -17.24
C GLU A 360 7.32 0.26 -17.35
N VAL A 361 8.36 -0.40 -16.83
CA VAL A 361 9.72 0.14 -16.80
C VAL A 361 10.69 -0.97 -17.21
N THR A 362 11.88 -0.59 -17.67
CA THR A 362 12.95 -1.56 -17.91
C THR A 362 13.38 -2.23 -16.60
N LEU A 363 13.88 -3.48 -16.66
CA LEU A 363 14.26 -4.23 -15.46
C LEU A 363 15.43 -3.61 -14.66
N ASP A 364 16.24 -2.79 -15.32
CA ASP A 364 17.29 -1.98 -14.70
C ASP A 364 16.76 -0.65 -14.12
N LEU A 365 15.45 -0.43 -14.21
CA LEU A 365 14.71 0.75 -13.75
C LEU A 365 15.16 2.05 -14.42
N THR A 366 15.86 2.05 -15.55
CA THR A 366 16.40 3.28 -16.16
C THR A 366 15.41 4.03 -17.04
N ARG A 367 14.37 3.35 -17.56
CA ARG A 367 13.41 3.94 -18.49
C ARG A 367 11.99 3.48 -18.21
N GLU A 368 11.06 4.42 -18.20
CA GLU A 368 9.63 4.14 -18.26
C GLU A 368 9.22 3.92 -19.73
N LEU A 369 8.60 2.78 -20.01
CA LEU A 369 8.11 2.40 -21.34
C LEU A 369 6.70 2.95 -21.58
N PHE A 370 5.84 2.83 -20.57
CA PHE A 370 4.51 3.44 -20.55
C PHE A 370 3.97 3.52 -19.11
N ASP A 371 2.96 4.37 -18.92
CA ASP A 371 2.16 4.42 -17.69
C ASP A 371 0.68 4.51 -18.06
N THR A 372 -0.02 3.39 -17.91
CA THR A 372 -1.43 3.21 -18.26
C THR A 372 -2.30 2.98 -17.03
N ARG A 373 -1.76 3.20 -15.82
CA ARG A 373 -2.48 3.05 -14.56
C ARG A 373 -3.72 3.94 -14.52
N ILE A 374 -4.74 3.48 -13.81
CA ILE A 374 -6.05 4.15 -13.73
C ILE A 374 -6.08 5.05 -12.50
N ALA A 375 -6.11 6.37 -12.68
CA ALA A 375 -6.22 7.32 -11.58
C ALA A 375 -7.56 7.15 -10.82
N PRO A 376 -7.67 7.60 -9.56
CA PRO A 376 -8.93 7.55 -8.81
C PRO A 376 -10.09 8.23 -9.56
N GLY A 377 -11.20 7.52 -9.74
CA GLY A 377 -12.38 8.01 -10.45
C GLY A 377 -12.30 7.91 -11.98
N GLU A 378 -11.14 7.56 -12.54
CA GLU A 378 -10.95 7.41 -13.98
C GLU A 378 -11.25 5.98 -14.46
N SER A 379 -11.31 5.84 -15.79
CA SER A 379 -11.50 4.56 -16.45
C SER A 379 -10.54 4.37 -17.62
N ARG A 380 -10.33 3.12 -18.00
CA ARG A 380 -9.55 2.73 -19.17
C ARG A 380 -10.32 1.69 -19.97
N THR A 381 -10.39 1.90 -21.27
CA THR A 381 -11.09 1.01 -22.21
C THR A 381 -10.09 0.37 -23.17
N VAL A 382 -10.08 -0.95 -23.21
CA VAL A 382 -9.35 -1.76 -24.19
C VAL A 382 -10.32 -2.21 -25.26
N ARG A 383 -9.98 -2.00 -26.52
CA ARG A 383 -10.85 -2.26 -27.67
C ARG A 383 -10.32 -3.43 -28.49
N TYR A 384 -11.24 -4.23 -28.98
CA TYR A 384 -10.98 -5.37 -29.85
C TYR A 384 -11.81 -5.27 -31.12
N VAL A 385 -11.15 -5.37 -32.27
CA VAL A 385 -11.80 -5.38 -33.58
C VAL A 385 -11.24 -6.53 -34.40
N ARG A 386 -12.12 -7.44 -34.86
CA ARG A 386 -11.71 -8.61 -35.65
C ARG A 386 -12.80 -8.98 -36.67
N GLY A 387 -12.40 -9.28 -37.90
CA GLY A 387 -13.32 -9.79 -38.91
C GLY A 387 -13.81 -11.20 -38.53
N VAL A 388 -15.10 -11.45 -38.69
CA VAL A 388 -15.71 -12.78 -38.50
C VAL A 388 -15.52 -13.56 -39.79
N ASP A 389 -14.61 -14.54 -39.78
CA ASP A 389 -14.23 -15.35 -40.94
C ASP A 389 -14.99 -16.68 -41.03
N GLN A 390 -15.61 -17.12 -39.94
CA GLN A 390 -16.46 -18.32 -39.88
C GLN A 390 -17.61 -18.16 -38.88
N ALA A 391 -18.62 -19.02 -39.02
CA ALA A 391 -19.73 -19.12 -38.07
C ALA A 391 -19.33 -19.94 -36.83
N GLY A 392 -20.10 -19.84 -35.74
CA GLY A 392 -19.88 -20.61 -34.53
C GLY A 392 -18.72 -20.10 -33.67
N LEU A 393 -18.37 -18.82 -33.78
CA LEU A 393 -17.30 -18.23 -32.98
C LEU A 393 -17.82 -17.78 -31.62
N THR A 394 -17.00 -17.99 -30.60
CA THR A 394 -17.21 -17.45 -29.24
C THR A 394 -16.07 -16.52 -28.88
N LEU A 395 -16.40 -15.29 -28.50
CA LEU A 395 -15.45 -14.34 -27.92
C LEU A 395 -15.24 -14.69 -26.46
N ARG A 396 -14.00 -15.04 -26.10
CA ARG A 396 -13.56 -15.10 -24.71
C ARG A 396 -12.86 -13.79 -24.35
N ALA A 397 -13.43 -13.08 -23.40
CA ALA A 397 -12.92 -11.83 -22.88
C ALA A 397 -12.52 -12.02 -21.41
N SER A 398 -11.29 -11.66 -21.05
CA SER A 398 -10.78 -11.88 -19.69
C SER A 398 -9.94 -10.72 -19.19
N VAL A 399 -9.94 -10.56 -17.87
CA VAL A 399 -9.05 -9.64 -17.15
C VAL A 399 -8.34 -10.45 -16.07
N VAL A 400 -7.01 -10.44 -16.08
CA VAL A 400 -6.16 -11.13 -15.13
C VAL A 400 -5.34 -10.11 -14.35
N VAL A 401 -5.28 -10.24 -13.04
CA VAL A 401 -4.39 -9.45 -12.19
C VAL A 401 -3.11 -10.25 -11.98
N VAL A 402 -1.97 -9.62 -12.21
CA VAL A 402 -0.63 -10.18 -12.00
C VAL A 402 0.08 -9.30 -10.96
N PRO A 403 -0.10 -9.58 -9.65
CA PRO A 403 0.38 -8.70 -8.58
C PRO A 403 1.91 -8.48 -8.56
N ASP A 404 2.68 -9.49 -8.96
CA ASP A 404 4.14 -9.52 -8.85
C ASP A 404 4.85 -9.44 -10.21
N ASP A 405 4.16 -8.96 -11.26
CA ASP A 405 4.61 -9.02 -12.66
C ASP A 405 6.07 -8.56 -12.87
N PHE A 406 6.44 -7.37 -12.40
CA PHE A 406 7.82 -6.87 -12.52
C PHE A 406 8.83 -7.80 -11.86
N TYR A 407 8.53 -8.29 -10.65
CA TYR A 407 9.46 -9.13 -9.89
C TYR A 407 9.61 -10.52 -10.49
N ILE A 408 8.56 -11.09 -11.09
CA ILE A 408 8.64 -12.35 -11.82
C ILE A 408 9.69 -12.23 -12.94
N GLN A 409 9.57 -11.19 -13.77
CA GLN A 409 10.51 -10.94 -14.87
C GLN A 409 11.92 -10.61 -14.36
N PHE A 410 12.02 -9.81 -13.30
CA PHE A 410 13.28 -9.43 -12.70
C PHE A 410 14.04 -10.64 -12.16
N TYR A 411 13.37 -11.54 -11.42
CA TYR A 411 13.98 -12.76 -10.89
C TYR A 411 14.36 -13.74 -11.99
N GLU A 412 13.57 -13.82 -13.06
CA GLU A 412 13.89 -14.67 -14.22
C GLU A 412 15.21 -14.22 -14.87
N ALA A 413 15.44 -12.91 -14.95
CA ALA A 413 16.65 -12.32 -15.49
C ALA A 413 17.86 -12.34 -14.52
N THR A 414 17.65 -12.48 -13.21
CA THR A 414 18.69 -12.31 -12.18
C THR A 414 19.07 -13.58 -11.44
N ALA A 415 18.15 -14.53 -11.24
CA ALA A 415 18.42 -15.80 -10.56
C ALA A 415 19.56 -16.62 -11.20
N PRO A 416 19.75 -16.65 -12.54
CA PRO A 416 20.91 -17.32 -13.13
C PRO A 416 22.26 -16.65 -12.81
N LYS A 417 22.26 -15.40 -12.34
CA LYS A 417 23.46 -14.57 -12.11
C LYS A 417 23.87 -14.50 -10.63
N THR A 418 23.08 -15.05 -9.71
CA THR A 418 23.42 -15.08 -8.28
C THR A 418 24.63 -15.96 -8.02
N LYS A 419 25.48 -15.58 -7.07
CA LYS A 419 26.71 -16.32 -6.73
C LYS A 419 26.43 -17.59 -5.93
N THR A 420 25.40 -17.57 -5.10
CA THR A 420 25.09 -18.63 -4.12
C THR A 420 23.88 -19.46 -4.56
N LYS A 421 23.93 -20.77 -4.28
CA LYS A 421 22.82 -21.69 -4.57
C LYS A 421 21.56 -21.33 -3.77
N GLU A 422 21.73 -20.82 -2.56
CA GLU A 422 20.62 -20.46 -1.68
C GLU A 422 19.88 -19.21 -2.17
N ALA A 423 20.61 -18.14 -2.55
CA ALA A 423 19.99 -16.95 -3.14
C ALA A 423 19.22 -17.32 -4.42
N LYS A 424 19.83 -18.15 -5.28
CA LYS A 424 19.16 -18.67 -6.49
C LYS A 424 17.85 -19.37 -6.16
N ALA A 425 17.88 -20.32 -5.22
CA ALA A 425 16.70 -21.10 -4.85
C ALA A 425 15.57 -20.22 -4.29
N LEU A 426 15.91 -19.20 -3.52
CA LEU A 426 14.94 -18.21 -3.01
C LEU A 426 14.32 -17.39 -4.15
N LEU A 427 15.11 -16.89 -5.10
CA LEU A 427 14.56 -16.15 -6.24
C LEU A 427 13.67 -17.04 -7.13
N GLU A 428 14.06 -18.29 -7.35
CA GLU A 428 13.23 -19.26 -8.08
C GLU A 428 11.93 -19.60 -7.35
N GLN A 429 11.97 -19.72 -6.02
CA GLN A 429 10.77 -19.86 -5.21
C GLN A 429 9.86 -18.63 -5.35
N ALA A 430 10.41 -17.44 -5.22
CA ALA A 430 9.66 -16.19 -5.34
C ALA A 430 9.00 -16.03 -6.71
N MET A 431 9.65 -16.46 -7.79
CA MET A 431 9.06 -16.51 -9.12
C MET A 431 7.86 -17.44 -9.19
N ARG A 432 7.99 -18.68 -8.68
CA ARG A 432 6.90 -19.66 -8.69
C ARG A 432 5.71 -19.16 -7.88
N GLU A 433 5.95 -18.64 -6.69
CA GLU A 433 4.92 -18.06 -5.82
C GLU A 433 4.28 -16.81 -6.43
N GLY A 434 5.06 -15.94 -7.08
CA GLY A 434 4.54 -14.79 -7.80
C GLY A 434 3.62 -15.19 -8.95
N ARG A 435 4.03 -16.15 -9.79
CA ARG A 435 3.21 -16.67 -10.90
C ARG A 435 1.91 -17.32 -10.39
N ALA A 436 1.97 -18.05 -9.27
CA ALA A 436 0.82 -18.70 -8.66
C ALA A 436 -0.17 -17.73 -8.00
N ARG A 437 0.25 -16.50 -7.68
CA ARG A 437 -0.61 -15.46 -7.09
C ARG A 437 -1.40 -14.65 -8.13
N SER A 438 -1.17 -14.87 -9.42
CA SER A 438 -2.00 -14.28 -10.47
C SER A 438 -3.41 -14.88 -10.44
N PHE A 439 -4.44 -14.07 -10.68
CA PHE A 439 -5.82 -14.54 -10.63
C PHE A 439 -6.72 -13.86 -11.67
N PRO A 440 -7.76 -14.56 -12.16
CA PRO A 440 -8.76 -13.94 -13.01
C PRO A 440 -9.64 -13.00 -12.18
N LEU A 441 -9.73 -11.74 -12.62
CA LEU A 441 -10.65 -10.74 -12.07
C LEU A 441 -12.02 -10.82 -12.76
N PHE A 442 -12.00 -11.07 -14.07
CA PHE A 442 -13.18 -11.14 -14.92
C PHE A 442 -12.95 -12.15 -16.05
N THR A 443 -13.97 -12.91 -16.42
CA THR A 443 -13.98 -13.78 -17.60
C THR A 443 -15.42 -13.92 -18.08
N GLU A 444 -15.63 -13.71 -19.38
CA GLU A 444 -16.92 -13.87 -20.02
C GLU A 444 -16.74 -14.44 -21.43
N ASP A 445 -17.52 -15.47 -21.74
CA ASP A 445 -17.57 -16.11 -23.05
C ASP A 445 -18.90 -15.72 -23.72
N VAL A 446 -18.84 -15.07 -24.88
CA VAL A 446 -20.00 -14.59 -25.64
C VAL A 446 -20.00 -15.24 -27.02
N THR A 447 -21.01 -16.06 -27.34
CA THR A 447 -21.17 -16.59 -28.69
C THR A 447 -21.55 -15.46 -29.64
N VAL A 448 -20.68 -15.19 -30.62
CA VAL A 448 -20.75 -14.01 -31.49
C VAL A 448 -21.12 -14.34 -32.93
N SER A 449 -20.98 -15.57 -33.43
CA SER A 449 -21.41 -15.93 -34.80
C SER A 449 -22.13 -17.27 -34.90
#